data_AF-A0A6V7LBG5-F1
#
_entry.id   AF-A0A6V7LBG5-F1
#
_cell.length_a   1.000
_cell.length_b   1.000
_cell.length_c   1.000
_cell.angle_alpha   90.00
_cell.angle_beta   90.00
_cell.angle_gamma   90.00
#
_symmetry.space_group_name_H-M   'P 1'
#
loop_
_entity.id
_entity.type
_entity.pdbx_description
1 polymer ?
#
loop_
_entity_poly.entity_id
_entity_poly.type
_entity_poly.pdbx_seq_one_letter_code
_entity_poly.pdbx_strand_id
1 'polypeptide(L)'
;DKTFTVESVTVEGNSTGPGKFKVNVNFKPNDTVQLPAITFVLDSKSPGYWSMNKIEMKNETEPIILTSNVNLVFPMKFGYHCSQGVKFTNRAENQTLTFNNFQVQVGVTNFTDAYDCVGFTSIPIWSGLFVTAIIALIIFWGITMIMDIRTMDRFDDPKGKTITISAQE
;
A
#
# COMPACT_ATOMS: atom_id res chain seq x y z
N ASP A 1 -5.32 -0.49 28.22
CA ASP A 1 -6.21 -0.46 27.05
C ASP A 1 -7.58 -0.99 27.43
N LYS A 2 -8.63 -0.17 27.29
CA LYS A 2 -10.01 -0.63 27.47
C LYS A 2 -10.55 -0.97 26.09
N THR A 3 -10.89 -2.23 25.88
CA THR A 3 -11.52 -2.71 24.65
C THR A 3 -13.02 -2.74 24.87
N PHE A 4 -13.77 -1.97 24.09
CA PHE A 4 -15.22 -1.95 24.19
C PHE A 4 -15.81 -2.79 23.05
N THR A 5 -16.80 -3.63 23.38
CA THR A 5 -17.60 -4.30 22.36
C THR A 5 -18.84 -3.45 22.10
N VAL A 6 -19.01 -3.06 20.83
CA VAL A 6 -20.15 -2.26 20.38
C VAL A 6 -21.31 -3.21 20.13
N GLU A 7 -22.46 -2.98 20.78
CA GLU A 7 -23.66 -3.79 20.62
C GLU A 7 -24.53 -3.28 19.47
N SER A 8 -24.66 -1.95 19.36
CA SER A 8 -25.39 -1.32 18.26
C SER A 8 -24.79 0.02 17.85
N VAL A 9 -24.98 0.34 16.57
CA VAL A 9 -24.48 1.55 15.94
C VAL A 9 -25.68 2.33 15.40
N THR A 10 -25.84 3.59 15.83
CA THR A 10 -26.85 4.49 15.28
C THR A 10 -26.18 5.62 14.52
N VAL A 11 -26.60 5.84 13.27
CA VAL A 11 -26.07 6.90 12.41
C VAL A 11 -26.98 8.12 12.54
N GLU A 12 -26.46 9.21 13.08
CA GLU A 12 -27.22 10.45 13.32
C GLU A 12 -26.81 11.53 12.31
N GLY A 13 -27.39 11.46 11.12
CA GLY A 13 -27.24 12.49 10.10
C GLY A 13 -26.04 12.31 9.18
N ASN A 14 -26.26 12.62 7.90
CA ASN A 14 -25.25 12.74 6.87
C ASN A 14 -25.19 14.19 6.39
N SER A 15 -24.03 14.83 6.52
CA SER A 15 -23.81 16.10 5.83
C SER A 15 -23.04 15.82 4.55
N THR A 16 -23.69 16.07 3.43
CA THR A 16 -23.09 15.98 2.10
C THR A 16 -22.90 17.40 1.57
N GLY A 17 -21.65 17.85 1.60
CA GLY A 17 -21.23 19.07 0.90
C GLY A 17 -20.53 18.72 -0.41
N PRO A 18 -20.33 19.68 -1.32
CA PRO A 18 -19.48 19.45 -2.49
C PRO A 18 -18.09 19.00 -2.05
N GLY A 19 -17.79 17.72 -2.28
CA GLY A 19 -16.52 17.10 -1.93
C GLY A 19 -16.26 16.85 -0.44
N LYS A 20 -17.29 16.87 0.41
CA LYS A 20 -17.18 16.53 1.84
C LYS A 20 -18.32 15.61 2.25
N PHE A 21 -17.97 14.49 2.87
CA PHE A 21 -18.92 13.54 3.41
C PHE A 21 -18.64 13.32 4.90
N LYS A 22 -19.59 13.70 5.74
CA LYS A 22 -19.52 13.49 7.19
C LYS A 22 -20.56 12.48 7.63
N VAL A 23 -20.13 11.48 8.40
CA VAL A 23 -21.01 10.48 9.02
C VAL A 23 -20.83 10.58 10.53
N ASN A 24 -21.89 10.93 11.24
CA ASN A 24 -21.89 10.87 12.69
C ASN A 24 -22.40 9.50 13.15
N VAL A 25 -21.60 8.85 13.97
CA VAL A 25 -21.84 7.49 14.45
C VAL A 25 -21.83 7.51 15.97
N ASN A 26 -22.95 7.08 16.55
CA ASN A 26 -23.08 6.91 17.97
C ASN A 26 -22.98 5.41 18.31
N PHE A 27 -22.10 5.08 19.23
CA PHE A 27 -21.83 3.70 19.63
C PHE A 27 -22.54 3.44 20.96
N LYS A 28 -23.40 2.41 20.99
CA LYS A 28 -23.96 1.89 22.24
C LYS A 28 -23.14 0.67 22.66
N PRO A 29 -22.29 0.80 23.69
CA PRO A 29 -21.53 -0.33 24.19
C PRO A 29 -22.40 -1.24 25.05
N ASN A 30 -21.98 -2.50 25.16
CA ASN A 30 -22.59 -3.50 26.03
C ASN A 30 -22.27 -3.25 27.53
N ASP A 31 -21.20 -2.48 27.80
CA ASP A 31 -20.81 -2.02 29.14
C ASP A 31 -21.54 -0.72 29.54
N THR A 32 -21.61 -0.41 30.84
CA THR A 32 -22.22 0.82 31.39
C THR A 32 -21.48 2.13 31.05
N VAL A 33 -20.46 2.08 30.19
CA VAL A 33 -19.62 3.23 29.85
C VAL A 33 -20.21 3.94 28.64
N GLN A 34 -20.61 5.20 28.74
CA GLN A 34 -21.03 5.96 27.55
C GLN A 34 -19.83 6.26 26.65
N LEU A 35 -19.92 5.91 25.36
CA LEU A 35 -18.93 6.28 24.36
C LEU A 35 -19.33 7.61 23.71
N PRO A 36 -18.38 8.53 23.48
CA PRO A 36 -18.66 9.75 22.72
C PRO A 36 -18.99 9.41 21.27
N ALA A 37 -19.89 10.18 20.67
CA ALA A 37 -20.20 10.06 19.25
C ALA A 37 -18.95 10.39 18.40
N ILE A 38 -18.72 9.60 17.36
CA ILE A 38 -17.56 9.76 16.47
C ILE A 38 -18.06 10.18 15.11
N THR A 39 -17.49 11.26 14.59
CA THR A 39 -17.77 11.76 13.24
C THR A 39 -16.62 11.40 12.31
N PHE A 40 -16.91 10.56 11.33
CA PHE A 40 -15.99 10.23 10.25
C PHE A 40 -16.08 11.30 9.17
N VAL A 41 -14.93 11.88 8.80
CA VAL A 41 -14.86 12.97 7.82
C VAL A 41 -14.07 12.49 6.61
N LEU A 42 -14.76 12.34 5.48
CA LEU A 42 -14.15 12.12 4.18
C LEU A 42 -14.12 13.43 3.39
N ASP A 43 -12.93 13.82 2.97
CA ASP A 43 -12.68 15.01 2.15
C ASP A 43 -12.19 14.56 0.77
N SER A 44 -12.77 15.09 -0.32
CA SER A 44 -12.24 14.92 -1.68
C SER A 44 -11.30 16.08 -2.04
N LYS A 45 -10.09 16.07 -1.47
CA LYS A 45 -9.10 17.14 -1.72
C LYS A 45 -8.56 17.10 -3.15
N SER A 46 -8.41 15.91 -3.72
CA SER A 46 -7.98 15.69 -5.10
C SER A 46 -9.15 15.20 -5.96
N PRO A 47 -9.23 15.64 -7.22
CA PRO A 47 -10.28 15.18 -8.13
C PRO A 47 -10.20 13.65 -8.29
N GLY A 48 -11.31 12.96 -8.06
CA GLY A 48 -11.42 11.52 -8.23
C GLY A 48 -10.99 10.65 -7.04
N TYR A 49 -10.54 11.23 -5.92
CA TYR A 49 -10.15 10.49 -4.72
C TYR A 49 -10.85 11.00 -3.46
N TRP A 50 -11.15 10.07 -2.56
CA TRP A 50 -11.54 10.33 -1.18
C TRP A 50 -10.32 10.27 -0.27
N SER A 51 -10.29 11.11 0.76
CA SER A 51 -9.29 11.08 1.83
C SER A 51 -9.96 11.11 3.20
N MET A 52 -9.59 10.21 4.10
CA MET A 52 -10.12 10.12 5.46
C MET A 52 -8.99 9.95 6.48
N ASN A 53 -8.22 11.02 6.71
CA ASN A 53 -7.09 10.97 7.65
C ASN A 53 -7.42 11.47 9.07
N LYS A 54 -8.67 11.90 9.28
CA LYS A 54 -9.11 12.50 10.54
C LYS A 54 -10.49 11.99 10.92
N ILE A 55 -10.71 11.86 12.22
CA ILE A 55 -12.01 11.64 12.82
C ILE A 55 -12.22 12.65 13.95
N GLU A 56 -13.45 13.10 14.11
CA GLU A 56 -13.85 14.10 15.12
C GLU A 56 -14.63 13.36 16.21
N MET A 57 -14.11 13.30 17.42
CA MET A 57 -14.81 12.73 18.58
C MET A 57 -15.57 13.85 19.31
N LYS A 58 -16.85 13.62 19.59
CA LYS A 58 -17.71 14.60 20.26
C LYS A 58 -17.24 14.81 21.71
N ASN A 59 -17.06 16.07 22.09
CA ASN A 59 -16.80 16.51 23.46
C ASN A 59 -17.81 17.60 23.85
N GLU A 60 -17.80 18.01 25.12
CA GLU A 60 -18.73 19.02 25.67
C GLU A 60 -18.51 20.43 25.09
N THR A 61 -17.26 20.80 24.83
CA THR A 61 -16.90 22.17 24.38
C THR A 61 -16.49 22.20 22.90
N GLU A 62 -15.53 21.38 22.49
CA GLU A 62 -15.01 21.33 21.12
C GLU A 62 -14.67 19.89 20.69
N PRO A 63 -14.89 19.52 19.41
CA PRO A 63 -14.62 18.17 18.95
C PRO A 63 -13.12 17.85 18.99
N ILE A 64 -12.79 16.69 19.55
CA ILE A 64 -11.41 16.20 19.65
C ILE A 64 -11.04 15.55 18.32
N ILE A 65 -10.00 16.06 17.66
CA ILE A 65 -9.56 15.55 16.36
C ILE A 65 -8.51 14.46 16.56
N LEU A 66 -8.78 13.26 16.08
CA LEU A 66 -7.82 12.16 16.05
C LEU A 66 -7.32 11.98 14.62
N THR A 67 -6.00 11.81 14.46
CA THR A 67 -5.34 11.65 13.16
C THR A 67 -4.92 10.20 12.94
N SER A 68 -5.09 9.68 11.73
CA SER A 68 -4.71 8.32 11.39
C SER A 68 -3.19 8.14 11.29
N ASN A 69 -2.71 6.94 11.64
CA ASN A 69 -1.31 6.54 11.41
C ASN A 69 -1.02 6.16 9.94
N VAL A 70 -2.07 5.85 9.19
CA VAL A 70 -2.04 5.47 7.77
C VAL A 70 -2.70 6.53 6.92
N ASN A 71 -2.25 6.68 5.67
CA ASN A 71 -2.87 7.58 4.71
C ASN A 71 -4.05 6.87 4.04
N LEU A 72 -5.27 7.16 4.49
CA LEU A 72 -6.50 6.63 3.91
C LEU A 72 -6.89 7.48 2.72
N VAL A 73 -6.38 7.12 1.54
CA VAL A 73 -6.76 7.74 0.28
C VAL A 73 -7.14 6.65 -0.71
N PHE A 74 -8.32 6.78 -1.31
CA PHE A 74 -8.85 5.77 -2.23
C PHE A 74 -9.68 6.41 -3.35
N PRO A 75 -9.77 5.80 -4.54
CA PRO A 75 -10.55 6.35 -5.65
C PRO A 75 -12.05 6.36 -5.36
N MET A 76 -12.79 7.34 -5.90
CA MET A 76 -14.22 7.53 -5.58
C MET A 76 -15.15 6.38 -5.94
N LYS A 77 -14.76 5.48 -6.86
CA LYS A 77 -15.57 4.34 -7.30
C LYS A 77 -15.30 3.05 -6.53
N PHE A 78 -14.31 3.04 -5.64
CA PHE A 78 -13.88 1.86 -4.91
C PHE A 78 -14.13 2.04 -3.41
N GLY A 79 -14.27 0.92 -2.70
CA GLY A 79 -14.15 0.93 -1.25
C GLY A 79 -12.69 1.04 -0.83
N TYR A 80 -12.45 1.26 0.45
CA TYR A 80 -11.16 1.09 1.08
C TYR A 80 -11.26 -0.02 2.11
N HIS A 81 -10.26 -0.89 2.15
CA HIS A 81 -10.17 -1.97 3.11
C HIS A 81 -8.76 -2.01 3.71
N CYS A 82 -8.68 -2.29 5.00
CA CYS A 82 -7.42 -2.48 5.68
C CYS A 82 -7.56 -3.56 6.75
N SER A 83 -6.89 -4.70 6.51
CA SER A 83 -6.78 -5.78 7.48
C SER A 83 -5.84 -5.43 8.64
N GLN A 84 -4.83 -4.58 8.37
CA GLN A 84 -3.97 -4.04 9.41
C GLN A 84 -4.75 -3.05 10.27
N GLY A 85 -4.55 -3.10 11.60
CA GLY A 85 -5.28 -2.24 12.52
C GLY A 85 -5.01 -0.75 12.25
N VAL A 86 -6.05 0.00 11.91
CA VAL A 86 -5.99 1.46 11.69
C VAL A 86 -6.07 2.16 13.04
N LYS A 87 -5.07 2.98 13.36
CA LYS A 87 -4.98 3.70 14.63
C LYS A 87 -5.18 5.19 14.40
N PHE A 88 -6.14 5.75 15.11
CA PHE A 88 -6.38 7.18 15.20
C PHE A 88 -5.93 7.68 16.56
N THR A 89 -4.97 8.60 16.59
CA THR A 89 -4.38 9.11 17.83
C THR A 89 -4.49 10.62 17.89
N ASN A 90 -4.66 11.14 19.10
CA ASN A 90 -4.46 12.56 19.40
C ASN A 90 -3.37 12.64 20.46
N ARG A 91 -2.24 13.26 20.08
CA ARG A 91 -1.08 13.40 20.96
C ARG A 91 -1.31 14.38 22.12
N ALA A 92 -2.22 15.34 21.97
CA ALA A 92 -2.51 16.31 23.01
C ALA A 92 -3.30 15.70 24.18
N GLU A 93 -4.22 14.78 23.89
CA GLU A 93 -5.16 14.23 24.89
C GLU A 93 -4.90 12.76 25.24
N ASN A 94 -3.84 12.14 24.71
CA ASN A 94 -3.48 10.72 24.92
C ASN A 94 -4.62 9.73 24.60
N GLN A 95 -5.52 10.10 23.69
CA GLN A 95 -6.59 9.24 23.24
C GLN A 95 -6.18 8.46 21.99
N THR A 96 -6.47 7.17 21.97
CA THR A 96 -6.18 6.28 20.86
C THR A 96 -7.40 5.42 20.57
N LEU A 97 -7.83 5.43 19.31
CA LEU A 97 -8.87 4.57 18.78
C LEU A 97 -8.25 3.63 17.75
N THR A 98 -8.46 2.33 17.91
CA THR A 98 -7.93 1.31 16.99
C THR A 98 -9.08 0.52 16.39
N PHE A 99 -9.10 0.43 15.07
CA PHE A 99 -10.03 -0.41 14.33
C PHE A 99 -9.28 -1.58 13.70
N ASN A 100 -9.77 -2.80 13.91
CA ASN A 100 -9.26 -3.98 13.21
C ASN A 100 -10.19 -4.28 12.03
N ASN A 101 -9.63 -4.70 10.88
CA ASN A 101 -10.38 -4.95 9.64
C ASN A 101 -11.31 -3.79 9.25
N PHE A 102 -10.71 -2.63 9.03
CA PHE A 102 -11.43 -1.41 8.70
C PHE A 102 -11.87 -1.44 7.22
N GLN A 103 -13.15 -1.18 6.95
CA GLN A 103 -13.68 -1.06 5.59
C GLN A 103 -14.64 0.13 5.47
N VAL A 104 -14.51 0.91 4.39
CA VAL A 104 -15.37 2.06 4.13
C VAL A 104 -15.62 2.26 2.63
N GLN A 105 -16.84 2.64 2.25
CA GLN A 105 -17.17 3.01 0.88
C GLN A 105 -18.30 4.06 0.89
N VAL A 106 -18.25 4.99 -0.05
CA VAL A 106 -19.21 6.11 -0.13
C VAL A 106 -20.13 5.91 -1.33
N GLY A 107 -21.43 6.15 -1.12
CA GLY A 107 -22.41 6.24 -2.22
C GLY A 107 -22.83 4.92 -2.85
N VAL A 108 -22.69 3.79 -2.14
CA VAL A 108 -23.11 2.46 -2.60
C VAL A 108 -24.01 1.77 -1.58
N THR A 109 -24.84 0.85 -2.05
CA THR A 109 -25.70 0.00 -1.21
C THR A 109 -25.02 -1.30 -0.78
N ASN A 110 -24.11 -1.81 -1.60
CA ASN A 110 -23.30 -2.99 -1.33
C ASN A 110 -21.83 -2.63 -1.53
N PHE A 111 -20.96 -3.16 -0.68
CA PHE A 111 -19.52 -2.99 -0.86
C PHE A 111 -19.08 -3.62 -2.17
N THR A 112 -18.32 -2.86 -2.95
CA THR A 112 -17.68 -3.33 -4.18
C THR A 112 -16.24 -3.71 -3.89
N ASP A 113 -15.45 -3.93 -4.94
CA ASP A 113 -14.02 -4.09 -4.83
C ASP A 113 -13.40 -2.97 -3.98
N ALA A 114 -12.55 -3.40 -3.04
CA ALA A 114 -11.91 -2.53 -2.08
C ALA A 114 -10.44 -2.32 -2.45
N TYR A 115 -9.97 -1.10 -2.25
CA TYR A 115 -8.58 -0.73 -2.33
C TYR A 115 -7.91 -1.00 -1.00
N ASP A 116 -6.92 -1.90 -1.00
CA ASP A 116 -6.22 -2.29 0.22
C ASP A 116 -5.21 -1.24 0.68
N CYS A 117 -5.04 -1.12 1.99
CA CYS A 117 -4.05 -0.22 2.60
C CYS A 117 -2.58 -0.61 2.35
N VAL A 118 -2.33 -1.83 1.87
CA VAL A 118 -0.99 -2.32 1.55
C VAL A 118 -0.82 -2.31 0.04
N GLY A 119 0.29 -1.73 -0.43
CA GLY A 119 0.64 -1.80 -1.85
C GLY A 119 0.91 -3.24 -2.29
N PHE A 120 0.54 -3.58 -3.52
CA PHE A 120 0.79 -4.89 -4.13
C PHE A 120 2.27 -5.33 -4.02
N THR A 121 3.19 -4.37 -4.06
CA THR A 121 4.65 -4.54 -3.97
C THR A 121 5.24 -3.52 -3.02
N SER A 122 6.14 -3.95 -2.13
CA SER A 122 6.84 -3.08 -1.19
C SER A 122 8.14 -2.54 -1.76
N ILE A 123 8.66 -1.44 -1.19
CA ILE A 123 9.93 -0.81 -1.58
C ILE A 123 11.10 -1.82 -1.58
N PRO A 124 11.25 -2.71 -0.56
CA PRO A 124 12.30 -3.72 -0.58
C PRO A 124 12.19 -4.75 -1.72
N ILE A 125 10.95 -5.10 -2.13
CA ILE A 125 10.74 -6.04 -3.25
C ILE A 125 11.17 -5.38 -4.55
N TRP A 126 10.83 -4.10 -4.76
CA TRP A 126 11.25 -3.35 -5.94
C TRP A 126 12.76 -3.19 -6.04
N SER A 127 13.44 -2.87 -4.93
CA SER A 127 14.89 -2.77 -4.95
C SER A 127 15.55 -4.13 -5.18
N GLY A 128 15.01 -5.20 -4.61
CA GLY A 128 15.46 -6.58 -4.87
C GLY A 128 15.29 -6.99 -6.33
N LEU A 129 14.13 -6.72 -6.93
CA LEU A 129 13.87 -7.00 -8.34
C LEU A 129 14.81 -6.21 -9.26
N PHE A 130 15.08 -4.95 -8.91
CA PHE A 130 15.98 -4.10 -9.66
C PHE A 130 17.42 -4.63 -9.66
N VAL A 131 17.95 -5.00 -8.48
CA VAL A 131 19.31 -5.55 -8.37
C VAL A 131 19.43 -6.91 -9.07
N THR A 132 18.44 -7.79 -8.89
CA THR A 132 18.44 -9.11 -9.53
C THR A 132 18.36 -9.00 -11.06
N ALA A 133 17.61 -8.04 -11.60
CA ALA A 133 17.57 -7.79 -13.04
C ALA A 133 18.94 -7.35 -13.59
N ILE A 134 19.68 -6.50 -12.87
CA ILE A 134 21.04 -6.07 -13.27
C ILE A 134 21.99 -7.27 -13.29
N ILE A 135 21.98 -8.10 -12.25
CA ILE A 135 22.83 -9.30 -12.20
C ILE A 135 22.47 -10.25 -13.34
N ALA A 136 21.18 -10.44 -13.62
CA ALA A 136 20.73 -11.27 -14.73
C ALA A 136 21.23 -10.75 -16.09
N LEU A 137 21.27 -9.43 -16.32
CA LEU A 137 21.82 -8.85 -17.54
C LEU A 137 23.33 -9.12 -17.69
N ILE A 138 24.10 -9.00 -16.61
CA ILE A 138 25.54 -9.27 -16.62
C ILE A 138 25.80 -10.75 -16.91
N ILE A 139 25.04 -11.65 -16.26
CA ILE A 139 25.15 -13.09 -16.50
C ILE A 139 24.77 -13.41 -17.94
N PHE A 140 23.66 -12.86 -18.45
CA PHE A 140 23.23 -13.07 -19.82
C PHE A 140 24.31 -12.65 -20.81
N TRP A 141 24.92 -11.48 -20.59
CA TRP A 141 26.04 -11.01 -21.40
C TRP A 141 27.25 -11.97 -21.34
N GLY A 142 27.61 -12.45 -20.14
CA GLY A 142 28.66 -13.45 -19.97
C GLY A 142 28.38 -14.76 -20.72
N ILE A 143 27.14 -15.27 -20.66
CA ILE A 143 26.73 -16.48 -21.37
C ILE A 143 26.80 -16.25 -22.89
N THR A 144 26.37 -15.09 -23.40
CA THR A 144 26.47 -14.79 -24.84
C THR A 144 27.90 -14.79 -25.34
N MET A 145 28.86 -14.31 -24.54
CA MET A 145 30.28 -14.37 -24.89
C MET A 145 30.84 -15.80 -24.90
N ILE A 146 30.45 -16.61 -23.91
CA ILE A 146 30.87 -18.02 -23.85
C ILE A 146 30.32 -18.80 -25.05
N MET A 147 29.08 -18.54 -25.47
CA MET A 147 28.47 -19.17 -26.63
C MET A 147 29.15 -18.83 -27.96
N ASP A 148 29.90 -17.72 -28.04
CA ASP A 148 30.61 -17.31 -29.26
C ASP A 148 32.07 -17.78 -29.31
N ILE A 149 32.54 -18.55 -28.31
CA ILE A 149 33.88 -19.13 -28.37
C ILE A 149 33.93 -20.20 -29.46
N ARG A 150 34.59 -19.88 -30.57
CA ARG A 150 34.92 -20.84 -31.63
C ARG A 150 36.24 -21.53 -31.29
N THR A 151 36.22 -22.85 -31.19
CA THR A 151 37.45 -23.65 -31.13
C THR A 151 38.17 -23.56 -32.47
N MET A 152 39.47 -23.27 -32.45
CA MET A 152 40.26 -23.15 -33.66
C MET A 152 40.32 -24.47 -34.44
N ASP A 153 39.76 -24.47 -35.64
CA ASP A 153 39.72 -25.58 -36.59
C ASP A 153 41.04 -25.68 -37.39
N ARG A 154 42.17 -25.66 -36.69
CA ARG A 154 43.51 -25.65 -37.30
C ARG A 154 44.23 -27.00 -37.17
N PHE A 155 43.72 -27.89 -36.32
CA PHE A 155 44.30 -29.21 -36.11
C PHE A 155 43.64 -30.30 -36.96
N ASP A 156 42.61 -29.97 -37.75
CA ASP A 156 41.91 -30.89 -38.65
C ASP A 156 42.21 -30.61 -40.15
N ASP A 157 43.15 -29.71 -40.46
CA ASP A 157 43.60 -29.46 -41.83
C ASP A 157 44.99 -30.09 -42.09
N PRO A 158 45.06 -31.36 -42.55
CA PRO A 158 46.31 -32.08 -42.84
C PRO A 158 47.08 -31.52 -44.05
N LYS A 159 46.72 -30.34 -44.59
CA LYS A 159 47.36 -29.67 -45.73
C LYS A 159 48.07 -28.35 -45.38
N GLY A 160 48.40 -28.11 -44.12
CA GLY A 160 49.32 -27.02 -43.75
C GLY A 160 50.70 -27.21 -44.38
N LYS A 161 51.08 -26.31 -45.31
CA LYS A 161 52.37 -26.39 -46.03
C LYS A 161 53.54 -26.51 -45.05
N THR A 162 54.36 -27.55 -45.21
CA THR A 162 55.62 -27.73 -44.48
C THR A 162 56.56 -26.55 -44.73
N ILE A 163 57.05 -25.90 -43.68
CA ILE A 163 58.02 -24.80 -43.81
C ILE A 163 59.34 -25.41 -44.30
N THR A 164 59.73 -25.13 -45.54
CA THR A 164 61.04 -25.47 -46.08
C THR A 164 62.04 -24.40 -45.67
N ILE A 165 62.94 -24.75 -44.76
CA ILE A 165 64.11 -23.92 -44.40
C ILE A 165 65.20 -24.21 -45.44
N SER A 166 65.52 -23.26 -46.30
CA SER A 166 66.72 -23.32 -47.12
C SER A 166 67.92 -22.89 -46.29
N ALA A 167 68.75 -23.85 -45.87
CA ALA A 167 70.09 -23.57 -45.37
C ALA A 167 70.93 -23.11 -46.55
N GLN A 168 71.40 -21.87 -46.48
CA GLN A 168 72.31 -21.30 -47.47
C GLN A 168 73.72 -21.51 -46.93
N GLU A 169 74.52 -22.30 -47.65
CA GLU A 169 75.97 -22.46 -47.43
C GLU A 169 76.73 -21.24 -47.97
#